data_AF-A0A7Y8SUI4-F1
#
_entry.id   AF-A0A7Y8SUI4-F1
#
_cell.length_a   1.000
_cell.length_b   1.000
_cell.length_c   1.000
_cell.angle_alpha   90.00
_cell.angle_beta   90.00
_cell.angle_gamma   90.00
#
_symmetry.space_group_name_H-M   'P 1'
#
loop_
_entity.id
_entity.type
_entity.pdbx_description
1 polymer ?
#
loop_
_entity_poly.entity_id
_entity_poly.type
_entity_poly.pdbx_seq_one_letter_code
_entity_poly.pdbx_strand_id
1 'polypeptide(L)'
;MSTREEDEARAEAWLVQQRYAPSRPTWLPAGRNPDFWAEAATLAPPHLWAEVKSIDEDDSTAALVRAQGILARTEIPPQLHGQAVLNVEPNAIEQSILWVLKAFAEHAPRFANQKVVLAFVQQTREGRDVRRAEIASNPPEFLWVRGAGEAPMHRPIRVCEQHYADAKVIYPRGSVRVGKTYEFFEYVGHEASLVVRLDPQDRPLDHIASMSGGSTQTRERATRALEDANSQIKAACETRAAPGIVILTPRGPFASDTMIAMAAYGALTVPLTLKDDGVEHGEMFHGRDGVFRPNKNRHVSAAIHLRHNGSATFFPNPFAHHPIADDAPIFDGAVRANVEF
;
A
#
# COMPACT_ATOMS: atom_id res chain seq x y z
N MET A 1 -24.70 10.01 3.12
CA MET A 1 -23.57 10.93 3.29
C MET A 1 -22.51 10.54 2.28
N SER A 2 -21.85 11.51 1.66
CA SER A 2 -20.69 11.23 0.83
C SER A 2 -19.50 10.81 1.70
N THR A 3 -18.57 10.03 1.17
CA THR A 3 -17.37 9.59 1.91
C THR A 3 -16.52 10.77 2.39
N ARG A 4 -16.59 11.90 1.69
CA ARG A 4 -15.98 13.17 2.11
C ARG A 4 -16.67 13.77 3.33
N GLU A 5 -18.01 13.75 3.39
CA GLU A 5 -18.76 14.24 4.56
C GLU A 5 -18.43 13.43 5.83
N GLU A 6 -18.23 12.12 5.70
CA GLU A 6 -17.83 11.26 6.82
C GLU A 6 -16.43 11.59 7.35
N ASP A 7 -15.48 11.82 6.44
CA ASP A 7 -14.12 12.24 6.80
C ASP A 7 -14.09 13.63 7.47
N GLU A 8 -14.85 14.58 6.91
CA GLU A 8 -15.01 15.92 7.49
C GLU A 8 -15.68 15.86 8.87
N ALA A 9 -16.74 15.06 9.05
CA ALA A 9 -17.41 14.90 10.34
C ALA A 9 -16.50 14.28 11.41
N ARG A 10 -15.64 13.33 11.03
CA ARG A 10 -14.62 12.76 11.93
C ARG A 10 -13.59 13.80 12.35
N ALA A 11 -13.09 14.58 11.39
CA ALA A 11 -12.14 15.65 11.66
C ALA A 11 -12.76 16.74 12.55
N GLU A 12 -14.02 17.11 12.31
CA GLU A 12 -14.80 18.05 13.12
C GLU A 12 -14.94 17.55 14.55
N ALA A 13 -15.34 16.28 14.74
CA ALA A 13 -15.44 15.67 16.06
C ALA A 13 -14.10 15.65 16.81
N TRP A 14 -13.00 15.38 16.10
CA TRP A 14 -11.66 15.42 16.68
C TRP A 14 -11.27 16.85 17.10
N LEU A 15 -11.52 17.87 16.28
CA LEU A 15 -11.28 19.28 16.63
C LEU A 15 -12.08 19.70 17.88
N VAL A 16 -13.34 19.28 17.99
CA VAL A 16 -14.19 19.52 19.16
C VAL A 16 -13.63 18.82 20.41
N GLN A 17 -13.12 17.58 20.26
CA GLN A 17 -12.44 16.88 21.35
C GLN A 17 -11.19 17.64 21.82
N GLN A 18 -10.47 18.28 20.91
CA GLN A 18 -9.34 19.18 21.20
C GLN A 18 -9.78 20.56 21.71
N ARG A 19 -11.07 20.74 22.02
CA ARG A 19 -11.68 21.96 22.58
C ARG A 19 -11.69 23.17 21.63
N TYR A 20 -11.59 22.93 20.32
CA TYR A 20 -11.83 23.95 19.30
C TYR A 20 -13.28 23.92 18.82
N ALA A 21 -13.81 25.09 18.47
CA ALA A 21 -15.08 25.25 17.76
C ALA A 21 -14.79 25.36 16.25
N PRO A 22 -14.95 24.27 15.47
CA PRO A 22 -14.78 24.32 14.02
C PRO A 22 -15.97 25.02 13.34
N SER A 23 -15.68 25.79 12.31
CA SER A 23 -16.68 26.45 11.47
C SER A 23 -16.24 26.41 10.00
N ARG A 24 -17.18 26.24 9.07
CA ARG A 24 -16.88 26.34 7.64
C ARG A 24 -16.75 27.81 7.24
N PRO A 25 -15.64 28.26 6.64
CA PRO A 25 -15.41 29.67 6.34
C PRO A 25 -16.23 30.15 5.14
N THR A 26 -17.43 30.67 5.38
CA THR A 26 -18.35 31.19 4.34
C THR A 26 -17.96 32.57 3.80
N TRP A 27 -17.01 33.24 4.45
CA TRP A 27 -16.51 34.58 4.08
C TRP A 27 -15.33 34.54 3.12
N LEU A 28 -14.76 33.37 2.84
CA LEU A 28 -13.70 33.24 1.83
C LEU A 28 -14.31 33.23 0.42
N PRO A 29 -13.60 33.74 -0.60
CA PRO A 29 -14.05 33.64 -1.99
C PRO A 29 -14.31 32.19 -2.38
N ALA A 30 -15.27 31.95 -3.28
CA ALA A 30 -15.49 30.62 -3.83
C ALA A 30 -14.20 30.10 -4.47
N GLY A 31 -13.73 28.93 -4.04
CA GLY A 31 -12.43 28.41 -4.46
C GLY A 31 -11.92 27.28 -3.59
N ARG A 32 -10.65 26.92 -3.77
CA ARG A 32 -9.95 25.92 -2.95
C ARG A 32 -9.51 26.56 -1.63
N ASN A 33 -10.38 26.53 -0.63
CA ASN A 33 -10.11 26.99 0.73
C ASN A 33 -9.99 25.79 1.69
N PRO A 34 -9.43 26.00 2.90
CA PRO A 34 -9.48 25.04 3.99
C PRO A 34 -10.92 24.68 4.37
N ASP A 35 -11.16 23.43 4.72
CA ASP A 35 -12.49 22.97 5.13
C ASP A 35 -13.00 23.68 6.41
N PHE A 36 -12.12 23.96 7.37
CA PHE A 36 -12.48 24.56 8.66
C PHE A 36 -11.60 25.74 9.09
N TRP A 37 -12.25 26.73 9.70
CA TRP A 37 -11.67 27.69 10.65
C TRP A 37 -12.02 27.24 12.06
N ALA A 38 -11.01 26.94 12.87
CA ALA A 38 -11.19 26.42 14.22
C ALA A 38 -10.79 27.48 15.26
N GLU A 39 -11.66 27.73 16.24
CA GLU A 39 -11.48 28.80 17.24
C GLU A 39 -11.54 28.27 18.67
N ALA A 40 -10.66 28.77 19.54
CA ALA A 40 -10.68 28.49 20.96
C ALA A 40 -10.09 29.66 21.75
N ALA A 41 -10.94 30.44 22.43
CA ALA A 41 -10.53 31.69 23.08
C ALA A 41 -9.45 31.53 24.18
N THR A 42 -9.32 30.34 24.76
CA THR A 42 -8.43 30.05 25.89
C THR A 42 -7.23 29.19 25.55
N LEU A 43 -7.09 28.75 24.29
CA LEU A 43 -6.01 27.86 23.87
C LEU A 43 -4.94 28.61 23.06
N ALA A 44 -3.76 28.03 22.99
CA ALA A 44 -2.69 28.46 22.10
C ALA A 44 -2.45 27.38 21.04
N PRO A 45 -2.63 27.65 19.73
CA PRO A 45 -3.11 28.92 19.16
C PRO A 45 -4.62 29.13 19.36
N PRO A 46 -5.12 30.37 19.47
CA PRO A 46 -6.55 30.63 19.64
C PRO A 46 -7.35 30.42 18.36
N HIS A 47 -6.68 30.41 17.22
CA HIS A 47 -7.27 30.17 15.90
C HIS A 47 -6.33 29.32 15.05
N LEU A 48 -6.89 28.45 14.23
CA LEU A 48 -6.14 27.70 13.21
C LEU A 48 -7.01 27.37 12.00
N TRP A 49 -6.34 27.18 10.86
CA TRP A 49 -6.93 26.58 9.66
C TRP A 49 -6.79 25.07 9.75
N ALA A 50 -7.84 24.32 9.40
CA ALA A 50 -7.78 22.87 9.26
C ALA A 50 -8.32 22.45 7.88
N GLU A 51 -7.50 21.72 7.12
CA GLU A 51 -7.90 21.07 5.87
C GLU A 51 -7.96 19.56 6.07
N VAL A 52 -9.02 18.92 5.59
CA VAL A 52 -9.21 17.47 5.67
C VAL A 52 -8.83 16.83 4.34
N LYS A 53 -8.01 15.79 4.39
CA LYS A 53 -7.66 15.00 3.21
C LYS A 53 -7.84 13.52 3.49
N SER A 54 -8.70 12.90 2.70
CA SER A 54 -8.81 11.45 2.65
C SER A 54 -7.58 10.86 1.98
N ILE A 55 -6.99 9.84 2.61
CA ILE A 55 -5.99 8.99 1.96
C ILE A 55 -6.71 7.70 1.57
N ASP A 56 -7.13 7.63 0.32
CA ASP A 56 -7.78 6.45 -0.25
C ASP A 56 -6.89 5.21 -0.10
N GLU A 57 -7.53 4.05 0.08
CA GLU A 57 -6.85 2.75 0.15
C GLU A 57 -5.85 2.60 -1.00
N ASP A 58 -4.61 2.21 -0.69
CA ASP A 58 -3.68 1.77 -1.74
C ASP A 58 -4.39 0.69 -2.56
N ASP A 59 -4.25 0.73 -3.89
CA ASP A 59 -4.85 -0.26 -4.79
C ASP A 59 -4.50 -1.70 -4.34
N SER A 60 -3.34 -1.88 -3.71
CA SER A 60 -2.84 -3.13 -3.11
C SER A 60 -3.63 -3.55 -1.88
N THR A 61 -4.01 -2.59 -1.04
CA THR A 61 -4.90 -2.80 0.12
C THR A 61 -6.27 -3.22 -0.35
N ALA A 62 -6.84 -2.48 -1.30
CA ALA A 62 -8.13 -2.81 -1.89
C ALA A 62 -8.10 -4.19 -2.56
N ALA A 63 -7.00 -4.54 -3.24
CA ALA A 63 -6.78 -5.86 -3.81
C ALA A 63 -6.72 -6.97 -2.75
N LEU A 64 -6.01 -6.75 -1.63
CA LEU A 64 -5.96 -7.69 -0.51
C LEU A 64 -7.32 -7.89 0.16
N VAL A 65 -8.07 -6.82 0.41
CA VAL A 65 -9.41 -6.90 1.00
C VAL A 65 -10.35 -7.68 0.09
N ARG A 66 -10.34 -7.40 -1.22
CA ARG A 66 -11.08 -8.20 -2.21
C ARG A 66 -10.66 -9.68 -2.18
N ALA A 67 -9.36 -9.95 -2.17
CA ALA A 67 -8.83 -11.30 -2.14
C ALA A 67 -9.23 -12.06 -0.87
N GLN A 68 -9.16 -11.43 0.30
CA GLN A 68 -9.57 -12.02 1.58
C GLN A 68 -11.06 -12.41 1.55
N GLY A 69 -11.92 -11.55 1.02
CA GLY A 69 -13.36 -11.83 0.89
C GLY A 69 -13.66 -13.06 0.00
N ILE A 70 -12.81 -13.33 -1.00
CA ILE A 70 -12.91 -14.51 -1.88
C ILE A 70 -12.30 -15.73 -1.19
N LEU A 71 -11.12 -15.59 -0.59
CA LEU A 71 -10.41 -16.67 0.12
C LEU A 71 -11.23 -17.23 1.28
N ALA A 72 -11.93 -16.37 2.03
CA ALA A 72 -12.81 -16.79 3.13
C ALA A 72 -13.96 -17.72 2.67
N ARG A 73 -14.28 -17.71 1.38
CA ARG A 73 -15.32 -18.55 0.75
C ARG A 73 -14.75 -19.69 -0.10
N THR A 74 -13.42 -19.79 -0.17
CA THR A 74 -12.75 -20.80 -1.00
C THR A 74 -12.57 -22.08 -0.22
N GLU A 75 -13.16 -23.16 -0.72
CA GLU A 75 -12.93 -24.49 -0.17
C GLU A 75 -11.58 -25.02 -0.63
N ILE A 76 -10.70 -25.34 0.32
CA ILE A 76 -9.43 -26.01 0.03
C ILE A 76 -9.73 -27.52 -0.12
N PRO A 77 -9.26 -28.17 -1.19
CA PRO A 77 -9.48 -29.60 -1.35
C PRO A 77 -8.96 -30.39 -0.14
N PRO A 78 -9.71 -31.39 0.34
CA PRO A 78 -9.30 -32.17 1.50
C PRO A 78 -8.03 -32.99 1.18
N GLN A 79 -7.32 -33.43 2.23
CA GLN A 79 -6.14 -34.31 2.13
C GLN A 79 -4.89 -33.65 1.51
N LEU A 80 -4.89 -32.33 1.30
CA LEU A 80 -3.69 -31.59 0.90
C LEU A 80 -2.85 -31.24 2.13
N HIS A 81 -1.54 -31.42 2.03
CA HIS A 81 -0.57 -31.04 3.05
C HIS A 81 0.45 -30.08 2.44
N GLY A 82 0.74 -28.97 3.11
CA GLY A 82 1.69 -27.98 2.62
C GLY A 82 1.36 -26.51 2.93
N GLN A 83 1.76 -25.64 2.00
CA GLN A 83 1.65 -24.18 2.13
C GLN A 83 1.18 -23.56 0.81
N ALA A 84 0.34 -22.52 0.89
CA ALA A 84 -0.16 -21.80 -0.28
C ALA A 84 -0.12 -20.29 -0.05
N VAL A 85 0.33 -19.56 -1.07
CA VAL A 85 0.38 -18.09 -1.08
C VAL A 85 -0.21 -17.57 -2.38
N LEU A 86 -1.21 -16.71 -2.28
CA LEU A 86 -1.81 -15.94 -3.34
C LEU A 86 -1.16 -14.54 -3.39
N ASN A 87 -0.45 -14.22 -4.47
CA ASN A 87 -0.06 -12.86 -4.79
C ASN A 87 -1.08 -12.21 -5.71
N VAL A 88 -1.52 -11.00 -5.38
CA VAL A 88 -2.53 -10.24 -6.11
C VAL A 88 -1.99 -8.87 -6.45
N GLU A 89 -1.97 -8.51 -7.73
CA GLU A 89 -1.60 -7.16 -8.15
C GLU A 89 -2.70 -6.15 -7.79
N PRO A 90 -2.35 -4.87 -7.59
CA PRO A 90 -3.31 -3.85 -7.17
C PRO A 90 -4.51 -3.70 -8.12
N ASN A 91 -4.24 -3.85 -9.42
CA ASN A 91 -5.24 -3.77 -10.48
C ASN A 91 -5.93 -5.11 -10.79
N ALA A 92 -5.68 -6.17 -10.02
CA ALA A 92 -6.31 -7.46 -10.28
C ALA A 92 -7.83 -7.40 -10.10
N ILE A 93 -8.55 -7.96 -11.07
CA ILE A 93 -10.00 -8.14 -10.99
C ILE A 93 -10.35 -9.43 -10.26
N GLU A 94 -11.53 -9.47 -9.65
CA GLU A 94 -12.05 -10.64 -8.93
C GLU A 94 -12.02 -11.91 -9.78
N GLN A 95 -12.36 -11.82 -11.06
CA GLN A 95 -12.36 -12.96 -11.99
C GLN A 95 -10.98 -13.63 -12.12
N SER A 96 -9.91 -12.86 -12.00
CA SER A 96 -8.52 -13.33 -12.09
C SER A 96 -8.13 -14.14 -10.84
N ILE A 97 -8.57 -13.68 -9.66
CA ILE A 97 -8.41 -14.39 -8.39
C ILE A 97 -9.23 -15.68 -8.40
N LEU A 98 -10.50 -15.60 -8.82
CA LEU A 98 -11.38 -16.77 -8.90
C LEU A 98 -10.82 -17.84 -9.85
N TRP A 99 -10.18 -17.44 -10.96
CA TRP A 99 -9.60 -18.41 -11.87
C TRP A 99 -8.41 -19.15 -11.25
N VAL A 100 -7.46 -18.47 -10.60
CA VAL A 100 -6.31 -19.15 -9.99
C VAL A 100 -6.74 -20.12 -8.88
N LEU A 101 -7.75 -19.75 -8.09
CA LEU A 101 -8.31 -20.59 -7.03
C LEU A 101 -9.06 -21.80 -7.59
N LYS A 102 -9.84 -21.59 -8.66
CA LYS A 102 -10.52 -22.68 -9.37
C LYS A 102 -9.53 -23.67 -9.97
N ALA A 103 -8.50 -23.17 -10.66
CA ALA A 103 -7.47 -24.01 -11.25
C ALA A 103 -6.71 -24.82 -10.19
N PHE A 104 -6.44 -24.21 -9.02
CA PHE A 104 -5.90 -24.91 -7.86
C PHE A 104 -6.81 -26.06 -7.40
N ALA A 105 -8.09 -25.77 -7.15
CA ALA A 105 -9.05 -26.78 -6.69
C ALA A 105 -9.18 -27.96 -7.70
N GLU A 106 -9.12 -27.68 -9.00
CA GLU A 106 -9.23 -28.69 -10.06
C GLU A 106 -7.98 -29.56 -10.22
N HIS A 107 -6.79 -29.02 -9.95
CA HIS A 107 -5.52 -29.68 -10.30
C HIS A 107 -4.72 -30.20 -9.11
N ALA A 108 -4.75 -29.51 -7.96
CA ALA A 108 -3.98 -29.90 -6.79
C ALA A 108 -4.29 -31.29 -6.22
N PRO A 109 -5.55 -31.80 -6.21
CA PRO A 109 -5.84 -33.12 -5.63
C PRO A 109 -5.05 -34.28 -6.24
N ARG A 110 -4.63 -34.16 -7.51
CA ARG A 110 -3.82 -35.18 -8.20
C ARG A 110 -2.41 -35.34 -7.61
N PHE A 111 -1.98 -34.35 -6.83
CA PHE A 111 -0.64 -34.26 -6.24
C PHE A 111 -0.66 -34.37 -4.71
N ALA A 112 -1.80 -34.72 -4.08
CA ALA A 112 -1.97 -34.74 -2.63
C ALA A 112 -0.88 -35.56 -1.89
N ASN A 113 -0.42 -36.66 -2.51
CA ASN A 113 0.59 -37.57 -1.96
C ASN A 113 2.00 -37.36 -2.54
N GLN A 114 2.30 -36.17 -3.06
CA GLN A 114 3.58 -35.89 -3.72
C GLN A 114 4.21 -34.60 -3.20
N LYS A 115 5.54 -34.60 -3.08
CA LYS A 115 6.32 -33.38 -2.83
C LYS A 115 6.48 -32.61 -4.13
N VAL A 116 5.70 -31.55 -4.33
CA VAL A 116 5.67 -30.77 -5.59
C VAL A 116 5.44 -29.29 -5.35
N VAL A 117 5.77 -28.44 -6.33
CA VAL A 117 5.30 -27.06 -6.37
C VAL A 117 4.30 -26.90 -7.52
N LEU A 118 3.16 -26.30 -7.22
CA LEU A 118 2.13 -25.94 -8.18
C LEU A 118 2.05 -24.42 -8.26
N ALA A 119 1.98 -23.87 -9.47
CA ALA A 119 1.79 -22.46 -9.68
C ALA A 119 0.64 -22.22 -10.67
N PHE A 120 -0.25 -21.29 -10.32
CA PHE A 120 -1.40 -20.90 -11.14
C PHE A 120 -1.32 -19.40 -11.37
N VAL A 121 -1.20 -18.97 -12.63
CA VAL A 121 -0.91 -17.58 -12.97
C VAL A 121 -1.93 -17.05 -13.97
N GLN A 122 -2.64 -15.99 -13.60
CA GLN A 122 -3.45 -15.20 -14.51
C GLN A 122 -2.62 -14.01 -15.00
N GLN A 123 -2.19 -14.01 -16.26
CA GLN A 123 -1.40 -12.93 -16.85
C GLN A 123 -2.26 -11.74 -17.28
N THR A 124 -3.33 -11.98 -18.04
CA THR A 124 -4.16 -10.92 -18.63
C THR A 124 -5.64 -11.25 -18.51
N ARG A 125 -6.51 -10.22 -18.41
CA ARG A 125 -7.97 -10.39 -18.26
C ARG A 125 -8.62 -11.10 -19.45
N GLU A 126 -8.03 -10.97 -20.63
CA GLU A 126 -8.69 -11.30 -21.91
C GLU A 126 -8.45 -12.72 -22.38
N GLY A 127 -7.36 -13.37 -21.94
CA GLY A 127 -7.04 -14.71 -22.45
C GLY A 127 -7.92 -15.80 -21.83
N ARG A 128 -8.46 -16.65 -22.70
CA ARG A 128 -9.19 -17.88 -22.33
C ARG A 128 -8.29 -19.12 -22.33
N ASP A 129 -7.17 -19.02 -23.02
CA ASP A 129 -6.22 -20.11 -23.21
C ASP A 129 -5.38 -20.37 -21.97
N VAL A 130 -5.26 -21.64 -21.59
CA VAL A 130 -4.42 -22.11 -20.49
C VAL A 130 -3.26 -22.91 -21.07
N ARG A 131 -2.04 -22.52 -20.72
CA ARG A 131 -0.81 -23.27 -20.98
C ARG A 131 -0.38 -24.00 -19.73
N ARG A 132 0.22 -25.17 -19.90
CA ARG A 132 0.80 -25.95 -18.81
C ARG A 132 2.30 -26.13 -19.06
N ALA A 133 3.10 -25.93 -18.02
CA ALA A 133 4.51 -26.27 -18.04
C ALA A 133 4.85 -27.28 -16.95
N GLU A 134 5.74 -28.21 -17.28
CA GLU A 134 6.37 -29.15 -16.35
C GLU A 134 7.86 -28.84 -16.32
N ILE A 135 8.41 -28.55 -15.15
CA ILE A 135 9.82 -28.16 -14.98
C ILE A 135 10.56 -29.26 -14.23
N ALA A 136 11.60 -29.81 -14.84
CA ALA A 136 12.46 -30.84 -14.27
C ALA A 136 13.34 -30.27 -13.15
N SER A 137 12.77 -30.22 -11.96
CA SER A 137 13.35 -29.62 -10.75
C SER A 137 13.13 -30.54 -9.55
N ASN A 138 13.78 -30.25 -8.43
CA ASN A 138 13.63 -31.02 -7.20
C ASN A 138 13.24 -30.10 -6.02
N PRO A 139 11.99 -30.15 -5.53
CA PRO A 139 10.87 -30.96 -6.03
C PRO A 139 10.41 -30.53 -7.43
N PRO A 140 9.69 -31.40 -8.18
CA PRO A 140 9.20 -31.04 -9.51
C PRO A 140 8.15 -29.93 -9.41
N GLU A 141 8.14 -29.07 -10.43
CA GLU A 141 7.26 -27.91 -10.49
C GLU A 141 6.30 -28.00 -11.69
N PHE A 142 5.04 -27.63 -11.44
CA PHE A 142 3.98 -27.58 -12.43
C PHE A 142 3.35 -26.20 -12.44
N LEU A 143 3.20 -25.64 -13.63
CA LEU A 143 2.67 -24.29 -13.81
C LEU A 143 1.50 -24.28 -14.79
N TRP A 144 0.43 -23.59 -14.42
CA TRP A 144 -0.70 -23.29 -15.28
C TRP A 144 -0.79 -21.78 -15.48
N VAL A 145 -0.77 -21.34 -16.74
CA VAL A 145 -0.80 -19.91 -17.08
C VAL A 145 -1.97 -19.63 -18.01
N ARG A 146 -2.88 -18.78 -17.57
CA ARG A 146 -3.97 -18.24 -18.39
C ARG A 146 -3.69 -16.80 -18.79
N GLY A 147 -4.16 -16.38 -19.97
CA GLY A 147 -3.91 -15.00 -20.43
C GLY A 147 -2.68 -14.86 -21.32
N ALA A 148 -2.10 -15.98 -21.73
CA ALA A 148 -0.69 -16.09 -22.03
C ALA A 148 -0.34 -15.98 -23.53
N GLY A 149 -1.33 -16.13 -24.41
CA GLY A 149 -1.18 -16.04 -25.86
C GLY A 149 0.02 -16.82 -26.42
N GLU A 150 0.66 -16.26 -27.45
CA GLU A 150 1.96 -16.72 -27.98
C GLU A 150 3.15 -16.15 -27.20
N ALA A 151 2.94 -15.15 -26.35
CA ALA A 151 3.97 -14.53 -25.52
C ALA A 151 4.60 -15.55 -24.56
N PRO A 152 5.81 -15.35 -24.01
CA PRO A 152 6.36 -16.23 -22.99
C PRO A 152 5.44 -16.39 -21.76
N MET A 153 5.50 -17.54 -21.10
CA MET A 153 4.80 -17.77 -19.85
C MET A 153 5.41 -16.94 -18.73
N HIS A 154 4.63 -16.59 -17.71
CA HIS A 154 5.15 -15.90 -16.54
C HIS A 154 5.40 -16.86 -15.39
N ARG A 155 6.51 -16.66 -14.67
CA ARG A 155 6.78 -17.25 -13.36
C ARG A 155 7.07 -16.11 -12.38
N PRO A 156 6.45 -16.05 -11.19
CA PRO A 156 6.91 -15.12 -10.15
C PRO A 156 8.37 -15.48 -9.78
N ILE A 157 9.29 -14.53 -9.97
CA ILE A 157 10.75 -14.80 -9.97
C ILE A 157 11.33 -14.80 -8.56
N ARG A 158 12.10 -15.85 -8.26
CA ARG A 158 13.47 -15.71 -7.73
C ARG A 158 14.46 -16.23 -8.80
N VAL A 159 15.55 -15.49 -9.01
CA VAL A 159 16.65 -15.91 -9.91
C VAL A 159 17.38 -17.09 -9.26
N CYS A 160 17.28 -18.27 -9.85
CA CYS A 160 17.90 -19.50 -9.37
C CYS A 160 18.33 -20.39 -10.56
N GLU A 161 19.20 -21.37 -10.28
CA GLU A 161 19.73 -22.40 -11.21
C GLU A 161 18.64 -23.13 -12.03
N GLN A 162 17.40 -23.11 -11.54
CA GLN A 162 16.21 -23.67 -12.17
C GLN A 162 15.91 -23.13 -13.58
N HIS A 163 16.46 -21.97 -13.99
CA HIS A 163 16.29 -21.48 -15.36
C HIS A 163 16.95 -22.38 -16.42
N TYR A 164 17.94 -23.19 -16.04
CA TYR A 164 18.59 -24.18 -16.90
C TYR A 164 17.95 -25.57 -16.85
N ALA A 165 16.91 -25.75 -16.02
CA ALA A 165 16.14 -26.98 -15.96
C ALA A 165 15.38 -27.20 -17.27
N ASP A 166 15.21 -28.47 -17.65
CA ASP A 166 14.37 -28.84 -18.78
C ASP A 166 12.91 -28.54 -18.47
N ALA A 167 12.23 -27.92 -19.42
CA ALA A 167 10.83 -27.59 -19.34
C ALA A 167 10.08 -28.22 -20.52
N LYS A 168 8.91 -28.81 -20.21
CA LYS A 168 7.95 -29.31 -21.20
C LYS A 168 6.71 -28.44 -21.14
N VAL A 169 6.42 -27.74 -22.24
CA VAL A 169 5.30 -26.80 -22.35
C VAL A 169 4.22 -27.39 -23.26
N ILE A 170 3.00 -27.44 -22.74
CA ILE A 170 1.80 -27.92 -23.42
C ILE A 170 0.92 -26.70 -23.73
N TYR A 171 0.69 -26.46 -25.02
CA TYR A 171 -0.12 -25.34 -25.52
C TYR A 171 -1.61 -25.72 -25.59
N PRO A 172 -2.54 -24.75 -25.70
CA PRO A 172 -3.98 -25.00 -25.65
C PRO A 172 -4.48 -25.94 -26.75
N ARG A 173 -3.81 -25.93 -27.91
CA ARG A 173 -4.11 -26.82 -29.06
C ARG A 173 -3.48 -28.21 -28.94
N GLY A 174 -2.88 -28.54 -27.80
CA GLY A 174 -2.24 -29.83 -27.52
C GLY A 174 -0.83 -29.99 -28.07
N SER A 175 -0.28 -28.99 -28.76
CA SER A 175 1.13 -29.02 -29.17
C SER A 175 2.05 -28.96 -27.96
N VAL A 176 3.19 -29.65 -28.07
CA VAL A 176 4.18 -29.76 -27.00
C VAL A 176 5.51 -29.21 -27.50
N ARG A 177 6.16 -28.35 -26.70
CA ARG A 177 7.55 -27.94 -26.89
C ARG A 177 8.38 -28.35 -25.68
N VAL A 178 9.60 -28.78 -25.94
CA VAL A 178 10.60 -29.09 -24.92
C VAL A 178 11.79 -28.17 -25.15
N GLY A 179 12.35 -27.65 -24.07
CA GLY A 179 13.46 -26.71 -24.10
C GLY A 179 13.92 -26.37 -22.70
N LYS A 180 14.72 -25.32 -22.56
CA LYS A 180 15.13 -24.83 -21.24
C LYS A 180 14.08 -23.89 -20.67
N THR A 181 13.98 -23.85 -19.34
CA THR A 181 13.05 -22.98 -18.63
C THR A 181 13.16 -21.53 -19.10
N TYR A 182 14.38 -20.97 -19.22
CA TYR A 182 14.56 -19.59 -19.72
C TYR A 182 14.00 -19.31 -21.13
N GLU A 183 13.74 -20.33 -21.96
CA GLU A 183 13.21 -20.16 -23.32
C GLU A 183 11.71 -19.92 -23.35
N PHE A 184 11.03 -20.23 -22.25
CA PHE A 184 9.57 -20.15 -22.15
C PHE A 184 9.09 -19.14 -21.13
N PHE A 185 9.97 -18.62 -20.27
CA PHE A 185 9.59 -17.74 -19.17
C PHE A 185 10.24 -16.36 -19.26
N GLU A 186 9.43 -15.31 -19.18
CA GLU A 186 9.90 -13.92 -19.05
C GLU A 186 9.25 -13.24 -17.84
N TYR A 187 9.84 -12.11 -17.43
CA TYR A 187 9.22 -11.19 -16.49
C TYR A 187 8.28 -10.23 -17.23
N VAL A 188 7.00 -10.58 -17.24
CA VAL A 188 5.89 -9.78 -17.78
C VAL A 188 4.79 -9.82 -16.73
N GLY A 189 4.38 -8.67 -16.19
CA GLY A 189 3.47 -8.59 -15.04
C GLY A 189 2.25 -9.52 -15.14
N HIS A 190 1.81 -10.06 -14.00
CA HIS A 190 0.58 -10.86 -13.86
C HIS A 190 -0.52 -10.05 -13.17
N GLU A 191 -1.75 -10.55 -13.10
CA GLU A 191 -2.79 -9.97 -12.23
C GLU A 191 -2.92 -10.72 -10.91
N ALA A 192 -2.91 -12.05 -10.98
CA ALA A 192 -2.98 -12.90 -9.80
C ALA A 192 -2.10 -14.13 -10.03
N SER A 193 -1.41 -14.56 -8.97
CA SER A 193 -0.66 -15.81 -8.97
C SER A 193 -0.82 -16.54 -7.65
N LEU A 194 -1.08 -17.84 -7.72
CA LEU A 194 -1.16 -18.72 -6.55
C LEU A 194 -0.03 -19.72 -6.65
N VAL A 195 0.83 -19.76 -5.65
CA VAL A 195 1.89 -20.75 -5.52
C VAL A 195 1.57 -21.66 -4.35
N VAL A 196 1.62 -22.97 -4.58
CA VAL A 196 1.33 -24.00 -3.60
C VAL A 196 2.50 -24.97 -3.55
N ARG A 197 3.08 -25.16 -2.38
CA ARG A 197 4.04 -26.22 -2.12
C ARG A 197 3.32 -27.34 -1.40
N LEU A 198 3.15 -28.48 -2.06
CA LEU A 198 2.59 -29.67 -1.47
C LEU A 198 3.72 -30.58 -0.97
N ASP A 199 3.55 -31.14 0.22
CA ASP A 199 4.45 -32.13 0.80
C ASP A 199 3.64 -32.99 1.79
N PRO A 200 3.49 -34.31 1.56
CA PRO A 200 2.70 -35.20 2.43
C PRO A 200 3.19 -35.26 3.87
N GLN A 201 4.44 -34.84 4.13
CA GLN A 201 5.03 -34.78 5.47
C GLN A 201 4.79 -33.44 6.18
N ASP A 202 4.24 -32.43 5.49
CA ASP A 202 3.94 -31.11 6.06
C ASP A 202 2.57 -31.13 6.75
N ARG A 203 2.20 -30.00 7.37
CA ARG A 203 0.89 -29.82 8.00
C ARG A 203 -0.25 -29.82 6.97
N PRO A 204 -1.49 -30.17 7.37
CA PRO A 204 -2.67 -29.97 6.54
C PRO A 204 -2.76 -28.54 6.00
N LEU A 205 -3.09 -28.41 4.72
CA LEU A 205 -3.26 -27.13 4.07
C LEU A 205 -4.66 -26.59 4.39
N ASP A 206 -4.79 -25.88 5.50
CA ASP A 206 -6.08 -25.37 5.97
C ASP A 206 -6.33 -23.89 5.61
N HIS A 207 -5.33 -23.22 5.04
CA HIS A 207 -5.41 -21.80 4.66
C HIS A 207 -4.52 -21.46 3.46
N ILE A 208 -4.94 -20.44 2.71
CA ILE A 208 -4.14 -19.79 1.66
C ILE A 208 -3.81 -18.38 2.17
N ALA A 209 -2.53 -18.06 2.33
CA ALA A 209 -2.11 -16.71 2.67
C ALA A 209 -2.25 -15.79 1.45
N SER A 210 -2.51 -14.50 1.65
CA SER A 210 -2.50 -13.50 0.57
C SER A 210 -1.41 -12.45 0.76
N MET A 211 -0.88 -11.97 -0.35
CA MET A 211 0.05 -10.84 -0.42
C MET A 211 -0.27 -9.98 -1.63
N SER A 212 0.13 -8.72 -1.60
CA SER A 212 0.01 -7.79 -2.72
C SER A 212 1.25 -6.90 -2.75
N GLY A 213 1.72 -6.57 -3.95
CA GLY A 213 2.83 -5.66 -4.13
C GLY A 213 2.36 -4.21 -4.05
N GLY A 214 2.65 -3.52 -2.94
CA GLY A 214 2.53 -2.07 -2.89
C GLY A 214 2.81 -1.48 -1.52
N SER A 215 3.91 -0.75 -1.42
CA SER A 215 4.26 0.06 -0.25
C SER A 215 4.56 1.53 -0.60
N THR A 216 4.40 1.94 -1.86
CA THR A 216 4.82 3.28 -2.32
C THR A 216 3.66 4.25 -2.60
N GLN A 217 2.45 3.78 -2.89
CA GLN A 217 1.36 4.69 -3.31
C GLN A 217 0.82 5.53 -2.16
N THR A 218 0.66 4.98 -0.94
CA THR A 218 0.17 5.73 0.21
C THR A 218 1.03 6.96 0.51
N ARG A 219 2.35 6.82 0.42
CA ARG A 219 3.30 7.92 0.57
C ARG A 219 3.09 9.01 -0.48
N GLU A 220 2.93 8.63 -1.75
CA GLU A 220 2.70 9.57 -2.85
C GLU A 220 1.34 10.28 -2.75
N ARG A 221 0.31 9.56 -2.30
CA ARG A 221 -1.01 10.15 -2.03
C ARG A 221 -0.95 11.12 -0.85
N ALA A 222 -0.27 10.76 0.24
CA ALA A 222 -0.04 11.66 1.37
C ALA A 222 0.77 12.90 0.96
N THR A 223 1.79 12.74 0.11
CA THR A 223 2.59 13.84 -0.44
C THR A 223 1.68 14.85 -1.18
N ARG A 224 0.87 14.37 -2.13
CA ARG A 224 -0.08 15.21 -2.88
C ARG A 224 -1.11 15.87 -1.96
N ALA A 225 -1.66 15.13 -1.00
CA ALA A 225 -2.61 15.64 -0.03
C ALA A 225 -2.04 16.81 0.78
N LEU A 226 -0.79 16.70 1.26
CA LEU A 226 -0.13 17.76 2.01
C LEU A 226 0.20 18.99 1.13
N GLU A 227 0.62 18.79 -0.12
CA GLU A 227 0.90 19.88 -1.06
C GLU A 227 -0.38 20.65 -1.46
N ASP A 228 -1.46 19.92 -1.73
CA ASP A 228 -2.77 20.51 -2.03
C ASP A 228 -3.30 21.30 -0.83
N ALA A 229 -3.23 20.70 0.37
CA ALA A 229 -3.66 21.36 1.60
C ALA A 229 -2.84 22.61 1.91
N ASN A 230 -1.52 22.58 1.70
CA ASN A 230 -0.68 23.77 1.84
C ASN A 230 -1.15 24.90 0.90
N SER A 231 -1.54 24.58 -0.33
CA SER A 231 -2.01 25.58 -1.30
C SER A 231 -3.34 26.22 -0.86
N GLN A 232 -4.25 25.44 -0.30
CA GLN A 232 -5.52 25.94 0.26
C GLN A 232 -5.29 26.81 1.50
N ILE A 233 -4.49 26.34 2.44
CA ILE A 233 -4.16 27.09 3.66
C ILE A 233 -3.43 28.38 3.30
N LYS A 234 -2.48 28.33 2.36
CA LYS A 234 -1.80 29.53 1.85
C LYS A 234 -2.79 30.58 1.37
N ALA A 235 -3.78 30.20 0.55
CA ALA A 235 -4.79 31.12 0.04
C ALA A 235 -5.63 31.73 1.18
N ALA A 236 -6.04 30.92 2.16
CA ALA A 236 -6.80 31.44 3.30
C ALA A 236 -5.97 32.36 4.21
N CYS A 237 -4.67 32.10 4.33
CA CYS A 237 -3.74 32.95 5.07
C CYS A 237 -3.56 34.34 4.45
N GLU A 238 -3.89 34.55 3.17
CA GLU A 238 -3.95 35.90 2.58
C GLU A 238 -5.08 36.75 3.20
N THR A 239 -6.14 36.10 3.71
CA THR A 239 -7.26 36.78 4.38
C THR A 239 -7.06 36.85 5.88
N ARG A 240 -6.67 35.74 6.53
CA ARG A 240 -6.36 35.70 7.97
C ARG A 240 -5.16 34.80 8.24
N ALA A 241 -4.07 35.39 8.70
CA ALA A 241 -2.87 34.65 9.10
C ALA A 241 -3.13 33.85 10.38
N ALA A 242 -2.94 32.53 10.30
CA ALA A 242 -3.04 31.60 11.42
C ALA A 242 -2.20 30.33 11.13
N PRO A 243 -1.85 29.54 12.16
CA PRO A 243 -1.35 28.19 11.96
C PRO A 243 -2.31 27.33 11.13
N GLY A 244 -1.76 26.44 10.32
CA GLY A 244 -2.55 25.53 9.48
C GLY A 244 -2.23 24.08 9.78
N ILE A 245 -3.23 23.26 10.01
CA ILE A 245 -3.07 21.82 10.16
C ILE A 245 -3.72 21.08 8.99
N VAL A 246 -3.15 19.93 8.63
CA VAL A 246 -3.75 19.02 7.65
C VAL A 246 -4.17 17.75 8.38
N ILE A 247 -5.45 17.42 8.37
CA ILE A 247 -5.99 16.21 8.98
C ILE A 247 -6.13 15.15 7.89
N LEU A 248 -5.24 14.16 7.94
CA LEU A 248 -5.19 13.02 7.03
C LEU A 248 -6.07 11.89 7.57
N THR A 249 -7.14 11.54 6.87
CA THR A 249 -8.02 10.43 7.23
C THR A 249 -7.75 9.22 6.31
N PRO A 250 -6.98 8.21 6.75
CA PRO A 250 -6.76 7.01 5.95
C PRO A 250 -8.05 6.20 5.87
N ARG A 251 -8.36 5.69 4.68
CA ARG A 251 -9.51 4.79 4.47
C ARG A 251 -9.14 3.31 4.56
N GLY A 252 -7.87 2.98 4.32
CA GLY A 252 -7.35 1.62 4.37
C GLY A 252 -6.60 1.31 5.67
N PRO A 253 -6.54 0.04 6.10
CA PRO A 253 -5.86 -0.36 7.34
C PRO A 253 -4.32 -0.24 7.30
N PHE A 254 -3.73 0.04 6.13
CA PHE A 254 -2.28 -0.03 5.92
C PHE A 254 -1.60 1.34 5.79
N ALA A 255 -2.31 2.45 6.00
CA ALA A 255 -1.66 3.74 6.16
C ALA A 255 -0.92 3.77 7.51
N SER A 256 0.41 3.66 7.47
CA SER A 256 1.26 3.68 8.66
C SER A 256 1.85 5.07 8.88
N ASP A 257 2.14 5.38 10.15
CA ASP A 257 2.83 6.62 10.51
C ASP A 257 4.17 6.74 9.78
N THR A 258 4.86 5.63 9.50
CA THR A 258 6.10 5.62 8.72
C THR A 258 5.88 6.16 7.31
N MET A 259 4.79 5.80 6.63
CA MET A 259 4.49 6.32 5.28
C MET A 259 4.15 7.81 5.31
N ILE A 260 3.44 8.27 6.34
CA ILE A 260 3.13 9.70 6.54
C ILE A 260 4.40 10.49 6.88
N ALA A 261 5.27 9.94 7.74
CA ALA A 261 6.58 10.51 8.05
C ALA A 261 7.44 10.61 6.80
N MET A 262 7.47 9.57 5.96
CA MET A 262 8.20 9.60 4.69
C MET A 262 7.64 10.63 3.70
N ALA A 263 6.33 10.86 3.71
CA ALA A 263 5.73 11.93 2.90
C ALA A 263 6.09 13.32 3.45
N ALA A 264 5.99 13.51 4.76
CA ALA A 264 6.28 14.77 5.44
C ALA A 264 7.77 15.15 5.35
N TYR A 265 8.68 14.23 5.68
CA TYR A 265 10.11 14.49 5.89
C TYR A 265 11.03 13.85 4.84
N GLY A 266 10.48 13.05 3.92
CA GLY A 266 11.22 12.35 2.87
C GLY A 266 11.54 10.90 3.24
N ALA A 267 11.91 10.11 2.23
CA ALA A 267 12.29 8.71 2.45
C ALA A 267 13.52 8.62 3.37
N LEU A 268 13.57 7.57 4.19
CA LEU A 268 14.73 7.27 5.02
C LEU A 268 15.92 6.96 4.09
N THR A 269 16.77 7.95 3.90
CA THR A 269 18.07 7.79 3.28
C THR A 269 19.09 7.81 4.40
N VAL A 270 19.75 6.69 4.68
CA VAL A 270 21.00 6.72 5.44
C VAL A 270 22.05 7.30 4.49
N PRO A 271 22.54 8.53 4.68
CA PRO A 271 23.65 9.02 3.88
C PRO A 271 24.84 8.14 4.23
N LEU A 272 25.35 7.37 3.27
CA LEU A 272 26.59 6.63 3.44
C LEU A 272 27.72 7.54 2.96
N THR A 273 28.46 8.11 3.91
CA THR A 273 29.71 8.80 3.57
C THR A 273 30.85 7.81 3.73
N LEU A 274 31.52 7.48 2.63
CA LEU A 274 32.76 6.72 2.66
C LEU A 274 33.87 7.67 3.10
N LYS A 275 34.41 7.45 4.31
CA LYS A 275 35.68 8.02 4.76
C LYS A 275 36.76 6.94 4.64
N ASP A 276 38.01 7.37 4.55
CA ASP A 276 39.18 6.48 4.35
C ASP A 276 39.25 5.35 5.41
N ASP A 277 38.62 5.53 6.58
CA ASP A 277 38.68 4.61 7.72
C ASP A 277 37.33 3.94 8.06
N GLY A 278 36.28 4.11 7.23
CA GLY A 278 35.00 3.46 7.46
C GLY A 278 33.77 4.13 6.84
N VAL A 279 32.62 3.50 7.06
CA VAL A 279 31.30 4.00 6.67
C VAL A 279 30.73 4.80 7.84
N GLU A 280 30.57 6.11 7.63
CA GLU A 280 29.84 6.96 8.58
C GLU A 280 28.36 7.00 8.16
N HIS A 281 27.48 6.60 9.07
CA HIS A 281 26.03 6.68 8.90
C HIS A 281 25.57 8.09 9.30
N GLY A 282 24.99 8.86 8.36
CA GLY A 282 24.38 10.16 8.67
C GLY A 282 23.03 10.06 9.39
N GLU A 283 22.55 11.20 9.90
CA GLU A 283 21.29 11.33 10.63
C GLU A 283 20.07 10.87 9.79
N MET A 284 19.11 10.26 10.48
CA MET A 284 17.89 9.72 9.88
C MET A 284 16.83 10.81 9.79
N PHE A 285 16.28 11.01 8.59
CA PHE A 285 15.24 11.96 8.18
C PHE A 285 15.70 13.36 7.76
N HIS A 286 16.08 13.50 6.47
CA HIS A 286 15.86 14.69 5.62
C HIS A 286 15.97 14.25 4.15
N GLY A 287 15.06 13.37 3.72
CA GLY A 287 15.04 12.90 2.33
C GLY A 287 14.74 14.07 1.37
N ARG A 288 15.46 14.16 0.25
CA ARG A 288 15.26 15.19 -0.80
C ARG A 288 13.88 15.17 -1.47
N ASP A 289 12.97 14.30 -1.05
CA ASP A 289 11.64 14.04 -1.59
C ASP A 289 10.49 14.30 -0.60
N GLY A 290 10.77 14.76 0.63
CA GLY A 290 9.73 15.15 1.61
C GLY A 290 8.98 16.45 1.27
N VAL A 291 7.80 16.65 1.84
CA VAL A 291 6.96 17.84 1.66
C VAL A 291 7.41 19.02 2.52
N PHE A 292 7.72 18.79 3.80
CA PHE A 292 8.11 19.83 4.74
C PHE A 292 9.57 20.23 4.52
N ARG A 293 9.77 21.44 3.98
CA ARG A 293 11.11 21.96 3.65
C ARG A 293 11.26 23.42 4.03
N PRO A 294 12.51 23.90 4.25
CA PRO A 294 12.78 25.31 4.49
C PRO A 294 12.25 26.27 3.42
N ASN A 295 12.12 25.79 2.18
CA ASN A 295 11.74 26.59 1.01
C ASN A 295 10.38 26.21 0.39
N LYS A 296 9.63 25.24 0.95
CA LYS A 296 8.37 24.76 0.40
C LYS A 296 7.38 24.37 1.51
N ASN A 297 6.09 24.51 1.23
CA ASN A 297 5.00 24.02 2.08
C ASN A 297 5.00 24.52 3.53
N ARG A 298 5.35 25.81 3.71
CA ARG A 298 5.51 26.44 5.03
C ARG A 298 4.21 26.95 5.65
N HIS A 299 3.06 26.85 4.97
CA HIS A 299 1.76 27.24 5.54
C HIS A 299 1.12 26.12 6.36
N VAL A 300 1.60 24.89 6.20
CA VAL A 300 1.24 23.76 7.06
C VAL A 300 2.17 23.74 8.26
N SER A 301 1.61 23.84 9.45
CA SER A 301 2.27 23.81 10.75
C SER A 301 2.44 22.39 11.29
N ALA A 302 1.46 21.52 11.03
CA ALA A 302 1.54 20.09 11.33
C ALA A 302 0.61 19.28 10.41
N ALA A 303 0.97 18.01 10.18
CA ALA A 303 0.03 17.02 9.65
C ALA A 303 -0.47 16.13 10.79
N ILE A 304 -1.74 15.76 10.77
CA ILE A 304 -2.39 14.88 11.76
C ILE A 304 -2.85 13.63 11.03
N HIS A 305 -2.33 12.47 11.42
CA HIS A 305 -2.82 11.18 10.96
C HIS A 305 -3.94 10.72 11.90
N LEU A 306 -5.20 10.89 11.45
CA LEU A 306 -6.40 10.56 12.22
C LEU A 306 -6.87 9.13 11.93
N ARG A 307 -6.30 8.19 12.68
CA ARG A 307 -6.57 6.74 12.54
C ARG A 307 -8.03 6.40 12.78
N HIS A 308 -8.50 5.28 12.22
CA HIS A 308 -9.79 4.70 12.55
C HIS A 308 -9.84 4.20 14.00
N ASN A 309 -8.74 3.60 14.47
CA ASN A 309 -8.58 3.08 15.82
C ASN A 309 -7.28 3.58 16.45
N GLY A 310 -7.34 3.94 17.73
CA GLY A 310 -6.21 4.43 18.52
C GLY A 310 -6.02 5.95 18.47
N SER A 311 -4.99 6.43 19.18
CA SER A 311 -4.63 7.85 19.20
C SER A 311 -4.20 8.36 17.83
N ALA A 312 -4.52 9.62 17.54
CA ALA A 312 -3.96 10.32 16.39
C ALA A 312 -2.45 10.47 16.53
N THR A 313 -1.73 10.56 15.40
CA THR A 313 -0.30 10.91 15.39
C THR A 313 -0.12 12.25 14.72
N PHE A 314 0.67 13.16 15.29
CA PHE A 314 1.00 14.44 14.66
C PHE A 314 2.46 14.50 14.18
N PHE A 315 2.66 15.16 13.05
CA PHE A 315 3.93 15.34 12.37
C PHE A 315 4.20 16.85 12.28
N PRO A 316 4.99 17.43 13.21
CA PRO A 316 5.25 18.87 13.21
C PRO A 316 6.07 19.29 11.99
N ASN A 317 5.75 20.45 11.41
CA ASN A 317 6.57 21.05 10.37
C ASN A 317 7.54 22.08 11.00
N PRO A 318 8.84 21.77 11.13
CA PRO A 318 9.81 22.68 11.76
C PRO A 318 10.03 23.96 10.93
N PHE A 319 9.59 24.00 9.67
CA PHE A 319 9.80 25.11 8.75
C PHE A 319 8.56 26.00 8.57
N ALA A 320 7.50 25.76 9.34
CA ALA A 320 6.24 26.48 9.22
C ALA A 320 6.38 27.99 9.48
N HIS A 321 5.59 28.81 8.77
CA HIS A 321 5.49 30.25 9.00
C HIS A 321 4.83 30.58 10.34
N HIS A 322 3.85 29.76 10.73
CA HIS A 322 3.11 29.87 11.98
C HIS A 322 3.23 28.53 12.71
N PRO A 323 4.35 28.27 13.41
CA PRO A 323 4.54 27.00 14.11
C PRO A 323 3.55 26.83 15.25
N ILE A 324 3.21 25.58 15.56
CA ILE A 324 2.45 25.19 16.74
C ILE A 324 3.43 24.45 17.65
N ALA A 325 3.47 24.79 18.93
CA ALA A 325 4.34 24.11 19.89
C ALA A 325 3.90 22.65 20.09
N ASP A 326 4.84 21.74 20.29
CA ASP A 326 4.55 20.30 20.44
C ASP A 326 3.70 19.98 21.68
N ASP A 327 3.71 20.86 22.69
CA ASP A 327 2.90 20.80 23.91
C ASP A 327 1.57 21.58 23.81
N ALA A 328 1.23 22.08 22.62
CA ALA A 328 0.00 22.82 22.41
C ALA A 328 -1.24 21.94 22.63
N PRO A 329 -2.31 22.49 23.25
CA PRO A 329 -3.56 21.75 23.53
C PRO A 329 -4.21 21.04 22.34
N ILE A 330 -3.97 21.51 21.11
CA ILE A 330 -4.47 20.86 19.88
C ILE A 330 -3.92 19.43 19.68
N PHE A 331 -2.81 19.08 20.35
CA PHE A 331 -2.18 17.77 20.30
C PHE A 331 -2.47 16.91 21.54
N ASP A 332 -3.39 17.33 22.43
CA ASP A 332 -3.72 16.58 23.63
C ASP A 332 -4.20 15.14 23.28
N GLY A 333 -3.51 14.15 23.84
CA GLY A 333 -3.79 12.72 23.60
C GLY A 333 -3.32 12.18 22.24
N ALA A 334 -2.73 13.02 21.38
CA ALA A 334 -2.06 12.61 20.16
C ALA A 334 -0.60 12.18 20.44
N VAL A 335 -0.09 11.27 19.63
CA VAL A 335 1.30 10.81 19.68
C VAL A 335 2.13 11.70 18.76
N ARG A 336 3.23 12.26 19.26
CA ARG A 336 4.21 12.94 18.40
C ARG A 336 4.93 11.91 17.54
N ALA A 337 5.02 12.14 16.23
CA ALA A 337 5.83 11.32 15.35
C ALA A 337 7.29 11.31 15.83
N ASN A 338 7.89 10.12 15.94
CA ASN A 338 9.27 9.97 16.36
C ASN A 338 10.21 10.26 15.16
N VAL A 339 10.44 11.55 14.94
CA VAL A 339 11.37 12.06 13.93
C VAL A 339 12.32 13.01 14.66
N GLU A 340 13.60 12.63 14.70
CA GLU A 340 14.71 13.47 15.16
C GLU A 340 15.12 14.39 14.01
N PHE A 341 15.43 15.65 14.30
CA PHE A 341 15.62 16.71 13.30
C PHE A 341 17.03 17.28 13.29
#